data_AF-A0A9X8QBA9-F1
#
_entry.id   AF-A0A9X8QBA9-F1
#
_cell.length_a   1.000
_cell.length_b   1.000
_cell.length_c   1.000
_cell.angle_alpha   90.00
_cell.angle_beta   90.00
_cell.angle_gamma   90.00
#
_symmetry.space_group_name_H-M   'P 1'
#
loop_
_entity.id
_entity.type
_entity.pdbx_description
1 polymer ?
#
loop_
_entity_poly.entity_id
_entity_poly.type
_entity_poly.pdbx_seq_one_letter_code
_entity_poly.pdbx_strand_id
1 'polypeptide(L)'
;MSTVNVQIGLHELLNGSNAQIQLSVPQLVEKVLMRNEGKLTSTGAVSASTGKYTGRSPKDKFIVKEASVADKIAWGAVNQPISEEHFNKLYTKVLEYLKEKEELFVFKGFAGADRNYRLPIQVINEYAWHNLFVHQLFIRPTEEELTTHESGFTIVSAPNFKADPAVDGTNSEAFIMVSFEKRIVLIGGTEYAGEMKKSIFSIMNFLLPEQDILSMHCSANVGEEGDVALFFGLSGTGKTTLSADPNRKLIGDDEHGWSDNGVFNIEGGCYAKCVNLSHEKEPQIFDAIKFGSVLENVIINNQTRIADYNDTTLTENTRAAYPMHAIDNIVLPSVAGHPNTIIFLTADASGVLPPISKLSKEQAMYHFLSGYTSKLAGTERGVTSPQATFSTCFGSPFLPLDASRYAEMLGEKIEKHDAKVFLVNTGWTGGEYGVGKRMNLGYTRAMIQAALSGELAKTETAKHDIFGLEVPLHVPGVPDEVLMPEQTWADKAAYKAKAIELANEFKENFKKFESVSEDIINLGGPIA
;
A
#
# COMPACT_ATOMS: atom_id res chain seq x y z
N MET A 1 -7.68 -32.90 -2.22
CA MET A 1 -6.90 -32.95 -3.48
C MET A 1 -5.43 -32.76 -3.10
N SER A 2 -4.51 -33.63 -3.54
CA SER A 2 -3.08 -33.51 -3.16
C SER A 2 -2.42 -32.30 -3.85
N THR A 3 -1.33 -31.77 -3.29
CA THR A 3 -0.52 -30.69 -3.89
C THR A 3 -0.06 -31.04 -5.32
N VAL A 4 0.14 -32.33 -5.60
CA VAL A 4 0.44 -32.87 -6.93
C VAL A 4 -0.69 -32.58 -7.93
N ASN A 5 -1.96 -32.79 -7.57
CA ASN A 5 -3.08 -32.54 -8.48
C ASN A 5 -3.29 -31.05 -8.78
N VAL A 6 -2.97 -30.17 -7.82
CA VAL A 6 -2.99 -28.71 -8.00
C VAL A 6 -1.94 -28.30 -9.04
N GLN A 7 -0.73 -28.83 -8.91
CA GLN A 7 0.34 -28.58 -9.88
C GLN A 7 0.02 -29.13 -11.28
N ILE A 8 -0.62 -30.30 -11.38
CA ILE A 8 -1.03 -30.87 -12.67
C ILE A 8 -2.01 -29.95 -13.39
N GLY A 9 -3.05 -29.47 -12.72
CA GLY A 9 -4.04 -28.58 -13.34
C GLY A 9 -3.43 -27.25 -13.84
N LEU A 10 -2.51 -26.68 -13.06
CA LEU A 10 -1.77 -25.48 -13.45
C LEU A 10 -0.86 -25.74 -14.65
N HIS A 11 -0.14 -26.86 -14.65
CA HIS A 11 0.73 -27.26 -15.75
C HIS A 11 -0.05 -27.47 -17.05
N GLU A 12 -1.26 -28.04 -16.98
CA GLU A 12 -2.14 -28.17 -18.14
C GLU A 12 -2.56 -26.81 -18.71
N LEU A 13 -2.92 -25.83 -17.88
CA LEU A 13 -3.22 -24.47 -18.35
C LEU A 13 -2.03 -23.83 -19.07
N LEU A 14 -0.83 -23.98 -18.51
CA LEU A 14 0.39 -23.35 -19.03
C LEU A 14 0.90 -23.95 -20.35
N ASN A 15 0.61 -25.23 -20.58
CA ASN A 15 0.96 -25.90 -21.84
C ASN A 15 -0.20 -25.90 -22.85
N GLY A 16 -1.34 -25.30 -22.50
CA GLY A 16 -2.44 -25.10 -23.44
C GLY A 16 -2.03 -24.19 -24.59
N SER A 17 -2.48 -24.49 -25.81
CA SER A 17 -2.19 -23.67 -27.00
C SER A 17 -2.79 -22.26 -26.93
N ASN A 18 -3.71 -22.03 -26.00
CA ASN A 18 -4.34 -20.75 -25.69
C ASN A 18 -3.50 -19.88 -24.73
N ALA A 19 -2.44 -20.41 -24.11
CA ALA A 19 -1.60 -19.65 -23.19
C ALA A 19 -0.58 -18.76 -23.93
N GLN A 20 -0.70 -17.44 -23.73
CA GLN A 20 0.20 -16.42 -24.24
C GLN A 20 1.18 -16.00 -23.12
N ILE A 21 2.43 -16.45 -23.23
CA ILE A 21 3.43 -16.27 -22.18
C ILE A 21 4.31 -15.05 -22.47
N GLN A 22 4.45 -14.16 -21.49
CA GLN A 22 5.35 -13.00 -21.52
C GLN A 22 5.17 -12.11 -22.78
N LEU A 23 3.91 -11.83 -23.14
CA LEU A 23 3.65 -10.86 -24.21
C LEU A 23 4.26 -9.50 -23.87
N SER A 24 4.83 -8.85 -24.87
CA SER A 24 5.36 -7.49 -24.74
C SER A 24 4.23 -6.47 -24.51
N VAL A 25 4.58 -5.30 -23.96
CA VAL A 25 3.61 -4.21 -23.73
C VAL A 25 2.80 -3.87 -25.00
N PRO A 26 3.40 -3.67 -26.20
CA PRO A 26 2.62 -3.41 -27.40
C PRO A 26 1.64 -4.54 -27.75
N GLN A 27 2.07 -5.80 -27.65
CA GLN A 27 1.20 -6.96 -27.91
C GLN A 27 0.04 -7.03 -26.93
N LEU A 28 0.28 -6.74 -25.65
CA LEU A 28 -0.78 -6.66 -24.64
C LEU A 28 -1.76 -5.53 -24.96
N VAL A 29 -1.28 -4.34 -25.33
CA VAL A 29 -2.14 -3.22 -25.74
C VAL A 29 -2.97 -3.59 -26.98
N GLU A 30 -2.39 -4.24 -27.99
CA GLU A 30 -3.11 -4.74 -29.16
C GLU A 30 -4.23 -5.71 -28.75
N LYS A 31 -3.93 -6.68 -27.88
CA LYS A 31 -4.90 -7.64 -27.36
C LYS A 31 -6.04 -6.97 -26.59
N VAL A 32 -5.73 -5.97 -25.75
CA VAL A 32 -6.75 -5.18 -25.05
C VAL A 32 -7.73 -4.53 -26.02
N LEU A 33 -7.22 -3.94 -27.11
CA LEU A 33 -8.05 -3.27 -28.10
C LEU A 33 -8.87 -4.26 -28.94
N MET A 34 -8.24 -5.35 -29.39
CA MET A 34 -8.92 -6.39 -30.17
C MET A 34 -10.04 -7.07 -29.39
N ARG A 35 -9.85 -7.26 -28.07
CA ARG A 35 -10.81 -7.92 -27.18
C ARG A 35 -11.82 -6.95 -26.56
N ASN A 36 -11.78 -5.66 -26.92
CA ASN A 36 -12.61 -4.60 -26.35
C ASN A 36 -12.56 -4.53 -24.81
N GLU A 37 -11.41 -4.86 -24.22
CA GLU A 37 -11.21 -4.82 -22.77
C GLU A 37 -10.92 -3.39 -22.26
N GLY A 38 -10.54 -2.49 -23.16
CA GLY A 38 -10.18 -1.12 -22.81
C GLY A 38 -10.08 -0.20 -24.02
N LYS A 39 -9.69 1.04 -23.78
CA LYS A 39 -9.53 2.09 -24.81
C LYS A 39 -8.21 2.81 -24.63
N LEU A 40 -7.66 3.38 -25.70
CA LEU A 40 -6.53 4.29 -25.57
C LEU A 40 -6.98 5.71 -25.19
N THR A 41 -6.18 6.33 -24.32
CA THR A 41 -6.20 7.75 -24.01
C THR A 41 -5.40 8.55 -25.06
N SER A 42 -5.48 9.88 -25.00
CA SER A 42 -4.66 10.78 -25.83
C SER A 42 -3.16 10.66 -25.57
N THR A 43 -2.72 10.13 -24.42
CA THR A 43 -1.30 9.89 -24.11
C THR A 43 -0.85 8.47 -24.48
N GLY A 44 -1.75 7.64 -25.02
CA GLY A 44 -1.48 6.25 -25.37
C GLY A 44 -1.60 5.27 -24.21
N ALA A 45 -1.92 5.72 -22.99
CA ALA A 45 -2.25 4.81 -21.89
C ALA A 45 -3.55 4.03 -22.19
N VAL A 46 -3.62 2.78 -21.76
CA VAL A 46 -4.84 1.96 -21.78
C VAL A 46 -5.74 2.40 -20.62
N SER A 47 -7.04 2.54 -20.85
CA SER A 47 -8.03 2.71 -19.80
C SER A 47 -9.02 1.58 -19.80
N ALA A 48 -9.22 1.01 -18.61
CA ALA A 48 -10.15 -0.08 -18.34
C ALA A 48 -11.09 0.31 -17.19
N SER A 49 -12.28 -0.29 -17.18
CA SER A 49 -13.26 -0.18 -16.09
C SER A 49 -13.38 -1.52 -15.40
N THR A 50 -13.60 -1.53 -14.09
CA THR A 50 -13.69 -2.75 -13.26
C THR A 50 -15.11 -3.02 -12.77
N GLY A 51 -16.08 -2.30 -13.33
CA GLY A 51 -17.51 -2.47 -13.05
C GLY A 51 -17.85 -2.25 -11.57
N LYS A 52 -18.45 -3.27 -10.94
CA LYS A 52 -18.96 -3.20 -9.56
C LYS A 52 -17.85 -3.02 -8.51
N TYR A 53 -16.67 -3.58 -8.76
CA TYR A 53 -15.57 -3.61 -7.80
C TYR A 53 -14.50 -2.61 -8.22
N THR A 54 -14.63 -1.36 -7.73
CA THR A 54 -13.68 -0.26 -8.02
C THR A 54 -12.62 -0.08 -6.93
N GLY A 55 -12.45 -1.10 -6.10
CA GLY A 55 -11.56 -1.13 -4.95
C GLY A 55 -11.50 -2.53 -4.37
N ARG A 56 -10.73 -2.68 -3.27
CA ARG A 56 -10.55 -3.97 -2.61
C ARG A 56 -11.85 -4.50 -2.01
N SER A 57 -11.91 -5.82 -1.85
CA SER A 57 -12.97 -6.55 -1.17
C SER A 57 -12.44 -7.28 0.09
N PRO A 58 -12.13 -6.57 1.20
CA PRO A 58 -11.52 -7.19 2.38
C PRO A 58 -12.35 -8.32 2.98
N LYS A 59 -13.67 -8.24 2.89
CA LYS A 59 -14.58 -9.29 3.35
C LYS A 59 -14.52 -10.55 2.48
N ASP A 60 -14.03 -10.47 1.25
CA ASP A 60 -13.91 -11.61 0.35
C ASP A 60 -12.47 -12.14 0.27
N LYS A 61 -11.58 -11.65 1.15
CA LYS A 61 -10.21 -12.16 1.33
C LYS A 61 -10.19 -13.29 2.35
N PHE A 62 -9.59 -14.42 1.95
CA PHE A 62 -9.43 -15.61 2.78
C PHE A 62 -7.99 -16.13 2.77
N ILE A 63 -7.58 -16.74 3.87
CA ILE A 63 -6.35 -17.55 3.94
C ILE A 63 -6.78 -18.99 4.22
N VAL A 64 -6.26 -19.93 3.43
CA VAL A 64 -6.55 -21.36 3.61
C VAL A 64 -5.96 -21.81 4.93
N LYS A 65 -6.78 -22.46 5.76
CA LYS A 65 -6.37 -22.94 7.08
C LYS A 65 -5.55 -24.22 6.94
N GLU A 66 -4.27 -24.06 6.65
CA GLU A 66 -3.30 -25.14 6.45
C GLU A 66 -2.45 -25.35 7.70
N ALA A 67 -2.16 -26.60 8.06
CA ALA A 67 -1.42 -26.93 9.29
C ALA A 67 -0.02 -26.29 9.34
N SER A 68 0.59 -26.05 8.19
CA SER A 68 1.94 -25.46 8.03
C SER A 68 2.05 -23.99 8.44
N VAL A 69 0.93 -23.26 8.48
CA VAL A 69 0.89 -21.82 8.82
C VAL A 69 -0.15 -21.47 9.88
N ALA A 70 -0.99 -22.42 10.29
CA ALA A 70 -2.14 -22.16 11.14
C ALA A 70 -1.82 -21.53 12.50
N ASP A 71 -0.64 -21.79 13.05
CA ASP A 71 -0.15 -21.25 14.31
C ASP A 71 0.51 -19.86 14.16
N LYS A 72 0.89 -19.48 12.94
CA LYS A 72 1.57 -18.19 12.64
C LYS A 72 0.60 -17.10 12.21
N ILE A 73 -0.49 -17.47 11.55
CA ILE A 73 -1.47 -16.50 11.04
C ILE A 73 -2.29 -15.91 12.20
N ALA A 74 -2.34 -14.59 12.26
CA ALA A 74 -3.24 -13.83 13.12
C ALA A 74 -4.67 -13.88 12.58
N TRP A 75 -5.38 -14.99 12.86
CA TRP A 75 -6.75 -15.23 12.42
C TRP A 75 -7.71 -14.18 12.96
N GLY A 76 -8.62 -13.70 12.12
CA GLY A 76 -9.62 -12.70 12.52
C GLY A 76 -10.37 -12.13 11.33
N ALA A 77 -10.98 -10.95 11.52
CA ALA A 77 -11.76 -10.29 10.47
C ALA A 77 -10.93 -9.90 9.23
N VAL A 78 -9.62 -9.71 9.38
CA VAL A 78 -8.69 -9.45 8.27
C VAL A 78 -8.25 -10.75 7.60
N ASN A 79 -7.77 -11.71 8.38
CA ASN A 79 -7.29 -13.00 7.92
C ASN A 79 -8.37 -14.04 8.18
N GLN A 80 -9.37 -14.08 7.30
CA GLN A 80 -10.51 -14.98 7.44
C GLN A 80 -10.11 -16.40 7.02
N PRO A 81 -10.35 -17.42 7.85
CA PRO A 81 -10.02 -18.79 7.49
C PRO A 81 -10.99 -19.33 6.43
N ILE A 82 -10.47 -20.10 5.48
CA ILE A 82 -11.26 -21.00 4.63
C ILE A 82 -10.69 -22.42 4.68
N SER A 83 -11.54 -23.43 4.57
CA SER A 83 -11.09 -24.82 4.57
C SER A 83 -10.32 -25.16 3.30
N GLU A 84 -9.36 -26.07 3.42
CA GLU A 84 -8.66 -26.64 2.26
C GLU A 84 -9.63 -27.30 1.28
N GLU A 85 -10.72 -27.88 1.76
CA GLU A 85 -11.73 -28.51 0.90
C GLU A 85 -12.42 -27.49 -0.01
N HIS A 86 -12.91 -26.37 0.54
CA HIS A 86 -13.55 -25.32 -0.25
C HIS A 86 -12.56 -24.70 -1.24
N PHE A 87 -11.33 -24.40 -0.80
CA PHE A 87 -10.28 -23.91 -1.70
C PHE A 87 -10.03 -24.87 -2.86
N ASN A 88 -9.80 -26.16 -2.59
CA ASN A 88 -9.50 -27.14 -3.63
C ASN A 88 -10.65 -27.30 -4.64
N LYS A 89 -11.91 -27.31 -4.16
CA LYS A 89 -13.10 -27.39 -5.03
C LYS A 89 -13.20 -26.16 -5.93
N LEU A 90 -13.12 -24.96 -5.35
CA LEU A 90 -13.22 -23.72 -6.10
C LEU A 90 -12.04 -23.54 -7.08
N TYR A 91 -10.83 -23.86 -6.64
CA TYR A 91 -9.63 -23.88 -7.49
C TYR A 91 -9.84 -24.74 -8.73
N THR A 92 -10.36 -25.96 -8.56
CA THR A 92 -10.64 -26.87 -9.68
C THR A 92 -11.63 -26.26 -10.67
N LYS A 93 -12.75 -25.71 -10.17
CA LYS A 93 -13.76 -25.03 -11.01
C LYS A 93 -13.15 -23.86 -11.80
N VAL A 94 -12.31 -23.06 -11.16
CA VAL A 94 -11.63 -21.93 -11.81
C VAL A 94 -10.67 -22.40 -12.89
N LEU A 95 -9.90 -23.47 -12.65
CA LEU A 95 -9.01 -24.02 -13.68
C LEU A 95 -9.80 -24.56 -14.86
N GLU A 96 -10.88 -25.31 -14.61
CA GLU A 96 -11.77 -25.81 -15.67
C GLU A 96 -12.33 -24.67 -16.51
N TYR A 97 -12.82 -23.61 -15.84
CA TYR A 97 -13.27 -22.39 -16.50
C TYR A 97 -12.20 -21.71 -17.37
N LEU A 98 -10.97 -21.60 -16.86
CA LEU A 98 -9.87 -20.98 -17.61
C LEU A 98 -9.42 -21.83 -18.80
N LYS A 99 -9.55 -23.17 -18.74
CA LYS A 99 -9.24 -24.05 -19.88
C LYS A 99 -10.15 -23.79 -21.08
N GLU A 100 -11.39 -23.35 -20.86
CA GLU A 100 -12.36 -23.05 -21.91
C GLU A 100 -12.12 -21.71 -22.60
N LYS A 101 -11.18 -20.89 -22.10
CA LYS A 101 -10.89 -19.57 -22.67
C LYS A 101 -10.12 -19.69 -23.98
N GLU A 102 -10.47 -18.84 -24.94
CA GLU A 102 -9.74 -18.76 -26.21
C GLU A 102 -8.28 -18.36 -26.02
N GLU A 103 -8.02 -17.48 -25.05
CA GLU A 103 -6.68 -17.02 -24.69
C GLU A 103 -6.55 -16.85 -23.18
N LEU A 104 -5.36 -17.15 -22.68
CA LEU A 104 -4.91 -16.84 -21.33
C LEU A 104 -3.61 -16.07 -21.43
N PHE A 105 -3.37 -15.15 -20.49
CA PHE A 105 -2.16 -14.36 -20.45
C PHE A 105 -1.35 -14.76 -19.23
N VAL A 106 -0.05 -14.98 -19.45
CA VAL A 106 0.87 -15.44 -18.41
C VAL A 106 2.01 -14.45 -18.27
N PHE A 107 2.13 -13.85 -17.09
CA PHE A 107 3.28 -13.05 -16.69
C PHE A 107 4.18 -13.85 -15.74
N LYS A 108 5.48 -13.78 -15.94
CA LYS A 108 6.52 -14.26 -15.05
C LYS A 108 7.38 -13.07 -14.63
N GLY A 109 7.59 -12.90 -13.33
CA GLY A 109 8.41 -11.83 -12.81
C GLY A 109 8.82 -12.06 -11.37
N PHE A 110 9.12 -10.96 -10.68
CA PHE A 110 9.59 -10.99 -9.30
C PHE A 110 8.88 -9.93 -8.44
N ALA A 111 8.74 -10.24 -7.17
CA ALA A 111 8.44 -9.28 -6.11
C ALA A 111 9.67 -9.16 -5.18
N GLY A 112 10.19 -7.96 -4.99
CA GLY A 112 11.45 -7.69 -4.28
C GLY A 112 12.61 -7.36 -5.23
N ALA A 113 13.19 -6.17 -5.10
CA ALA A 113 14.33 -5.71 -5.89
C ALA A 113 15.67 -6.25 -5.37
N ASP A 114 15.77 -6.62 -4.09
CA ASP A 114 16.94 -7.32 -3.56
C ASP A 114 16.92 -8.78 -4.05
N ARG A 115 17.92 -9.15 -4.86
CA ARG A 115 18.02 -10.48 -5.48
C ARG A 115 18.13 -11.62 -4.47
N ASN A 116 18.58 -11.35 -3.24
CA ASN A 116 18.69 -12.37 -2.19
C ASN A 116 17.34 -12.74 -1.58
N TYR A 117 16.36 -11.83 -1.64
CA TYR A 117 15.07 -11.96 -0.94
C TYR A 117 13.86 -11.88 -1.87
N ARG A 118 14.08 -11.70 -3.17
CA ARG A 118 13.00 -11.62 -4.16
C ARG A 118 12.23 -12.93 -4.25
N LEU A 119 10.92 -12.82 -4.39
CA LEU A 119 10.01 -13.91 -4.66
C LEU A 119 9.77 -13.99 -6.17
N PRO A 120 10.16 -15.08 -6.85
CA PRO A 120 9.71 -15.35 -8.21
C PRO A 120 8.19 -15.55 -8.21
N ILE A 121 7.48 -14.77 -9.01
CA ILE A 121 6.02 -14.85 -9.12
C ILE A 121 5.60 -15.18 -10.54
N GLN A 122 4.41 -15.76 -10.65
CA GLN A 122 3.73 -15.99 -11.90
C GLN A 122 2.28 -15.52 -11.77
N VAL A 123 1.73 -14.94 -12.83
CA VAL A 123 0.33 -14.52 -12.89
C VAL A 123 -0.28 -15.13 -14.14
N ILE A 124 -1.40 -15.84 -13.97
CA ILE A 124 -2.19 -16.42 -15.05
C ILE A 124 -3.57 -15.77 -14.98
N ASN A 125 -4.01 -15.18 -16.08
CA ASN A 125 -5.27 -14.44 -16.07
C ASN A 125 -5.97 -14.41 -17.45
N GLU A 126 -7.27 -14.13 -17.47
CA GLU A 126 -8.09 -14.12 -18.71
C GLU A 126 -8.11 -12.77 -19.47
N TYR A 127 -7.70 -11.66 -18.84
CA TYR A 127 -7.68 -10.31 -19.45
C TYR A 127 -6.28 -9.82 -19.88
N ALA A 128 -6.13 -9.36 -21.11
CA ALA A 128 -4.89 -8.74 -21.57
C ALA A 128 -4.51 -7.51 -20.71
N TRP A 129 -5.49 -6.70 -20.29
CA TRP A 129 -5.20 -5.49 -19.51
C TRP A 129 -4.76 -5.80 -18.07
N HIS A 130 -5.23 -6.90 -17.47
CA HIS A 130 -4.72 -7.39 -16.18
C HIS A 130 -3.26 -7.84 -16.30
N ASN A 131 -2.91 -8.47 -17.43
CA ASN A 131 -1.54 -8.89 -17.67
C ASN A 131 -0.62 -7.68 -17.93
N LEU A 132 -1.12 -6.66 -18.63
CA LEU A 132 -0.44 -5.37 -18.77
C LEU A 132 -0.24 -4.69 -17.42
N PHE A 133 -1.25 -4.67 -16.56
CA PHE A 133 -1.16 -4.13 -15.20
C PHE A 133 -0.03 -4.78 -14.41
N VAL A 134 0.01 -6.12 -14.31
CA VAL A 134 1.06 -6.82 -13.54
C VAL A 134 2.44 -6.67 -14.19
N HIS A 135 2.51 -6.54 -15.52
CA HIS A 135 3.75 -6.26 -16.23
C HIS A 135 4.32 -4.87 -15.89
N GLN A 136 3.45 -3.88 -15.63
CA GLN A 136 3.90 -2.56 -15.17
C GLN A 136 4.23 -2.55 -13.68
N LEU A 137 3.54 -3.33 -12.86
CA LEU A 137 3.67 -3.29 -11.41
C LEU A 137 4.79 -4.14 -10.82
N PHE A 138 5.05 -5.33 -11.37
CA PHE A 138 6.06 -6.23 -10.82
C PHE A 138 7.39 -6.11 -11.55
N ILE A 139 8.45 -6.63 -10.92
CA ILE A 139 9.79 -6.56 -11.48
C ILE A 139 9.88 -7.57 -12.63
N ARG A 140 10.24 -7.05 -13.81
CA ARG A 140 10.34 -7.82 -15.04
C ARG A 140 11.67 -8.59 -15.07
N PRO A 141 11.66 -9.87 -15.45
CA PRO A 141 12.87 -10.65 -15.58
C PRO A 141 13.67 -10.17 -16.80
N THR A 142 14.99 -10.29 -16.73
CA THR A 142 15.84 -10.30 -17.93
C THR A 142 15.57 -11.56 -18.76
N GLU A 143 16.02 -11.58 -20.02
CA GLU A 143 15.90 -12.77 -20.88
C GLU A 143 16.58 -14.00 -20.24
N GLU A 144 17.75 -13.82 -19.63
CA GLU A 144 18.48 -14.87 -18.92
C GLU A 144 17.69 -15.40 -17.71
N GLU A 145 17.19 -14.49 -16.86
CA GLU A 145 16.39 -14.87 -15.70
C GLU A 145 15.10 -15.59 -16.10
N LEU A 146 14.51 -15.26 -17.25
CA LEU A 146 13.31 -15.90 -17.74
C LEU A 146 13.56 -17.38 -18.10
N THR A 147 14.74 -17.74 -18.60
CA THR A 147 15.09 -19.13 -18.95
C THR A 147 15.18 -20.06 -17.74
N THR A 148 15.51 -19.50 -16.57
CA THR A 148 15.68 -20.23 -15.30
C THR A 148 14.57 -19.88 -14.29
N HIS A 149 13.51 -19.20 -14.72
CA HIS A 149 12.42 -18.76 -13.85
C HIS A 149 11.57 -19.93 -13.38
N GLU A 150 11.61 -20.19 -12.08
CA GLU A 150 10.74 -21.10 -11.35
C GLU A 150 9.85 -20.32 -10.39
N SER A 151 8.53 -20.41 -10.53
CA SER A 151 7.60 -19.62 -9.73
C SER A 151 7.57 -20.10 -8.27
N GLY A 152 7.85 -19.17 -7.35
CA GLY A 152 7.70 -19.36 -5.91
C GLY A 152 6.26 -19.14 -5.43
N PHE A 153 5.47 -18.34 -6.14
CA PHE A 153 4.03 -18.19 -5.95
C PHE A 153 3.33 -17.94 -7.29
N THR A 154 2.10 -18.45 -7.44
CA THR A 154 1.29 -18.22 -8.64
C THR A 154 -0.04 -17.56 -8.29
N ILE A 155 -0.37 -16.47 -8.97
CA ILE A 155 -1.70 -15.87 -8.98
C ILE A 155 -2.49 -16.48 -10.15
N VAL A 156 -3.67 -17.01 -9.86
CA VAL A 156 -4.66 -17.45 -10.84
C VAL A 156 -5.85 -16.51 -10.73
N SER A 157 -6.02 -15.64 -11.72
CA SER A 157 -7.05 -14.60 -11.74
C SER A 157 -8.10 -14.87 -12.83
N ALA A 158 -9.34 -15.09 -12.41
CA ALA A 158 -10.50 -15.30 -13.28
C ALA A 158 -11.64 -14.33 -12.87
N PRO A 159 -11.51 -13.02 -13.15
CA PRO A 159 -12.48 -12.01 -12.73
C PRO A 159 -13.94 -12.30 -13.11
N ASN A 160 -14.16 -12.98 -14.25
CA ASN A 160 -15.49 -13.31 -14.73
C ASN A 160 -16.06 -14.59 -14.10
N PHE A 161 -15.25 -15.38 -13.41
CA PHE A 161 -15.73 -16.52 -12.65
C PHE A 161 -16.31 -16.04 -11.32
N LYS A 162 -17.56 -16.37 -11.05
CA LYS A 162 -18.27 -15.99 -9.83
C LYS A 162 -18.46 -17.19 -8.93
N ALA A 163 -18.05 -17.09 -7.67
CA ALA A 163 -18.34 -18.11 -6.67
C ALA A 163 -19.84 -18.15 -6.34
N ASP A 164 -20.31 -19.33 -5.94
CA ASP A 164 -21.59 -19.50 -5.26
C ASP A 164 -21.32 -19.57 -3.74
N PRO A 165 -21.66 -18.53 -2.95
CA PRO A 165 -21.42 -18.51 -1.51
C PRO A 165 -21.91 -19.76 -0.76
N ALA A 166 -23.06 -20.30 -1.17
CA ALA A 166 -23.66 -21.45 -0.49
C ALA A 166 -22.88 -22.75 -0.73
N VAL A 167 -22.15 -22.85 -1.84
CA VAL A 167 -21.43 -24.06 -2.26
C VAL A 167 -19.93 -23.94 -2.02
N ASP A 168 -19.39 -22.75 -2.27
CA ASP A 168 -17.95 -22.47 -2.29
C ASP A 168 -17.43 -21.92 -0.96
N GLY A 169 -18.31 -21.65 0.00
CA GLY A 169 -17.94 -21.18 1.34
C GLY A 169 -17.38 -19.76 1.36
N THR A 170 -17.72 -18.94 0.35
CA THR A 170 -17.34 -17.53 0.25
C THR A 170 -18.40 -16.63 0.87
N ASN A 171 -18.07 -15.35 1.07
CA ASN A 171 -19.03 -14.36 1.58
C ASN A 171 -19.89 -13.75 0.47
N SER A 172 -19.37 -13.69 -0.75
CA SER A 172 -20.05 -13.18 -1.94
C SER A 172 -19.59 -13.90 -3.21
N GLU A 173 -20.02 -13.41 -4.37
CA GLU A 173 -19.56 -13.90 -5.68
C GLU A 173 -18.06 -13.68 -5.91
N ALA A 174 -17.45 -12.73 -5.18
CA ALA A 174 -16.03 -12.45 -5.24
C ALA A 174 -15.24 -13.28 -4.23
N PHE A 175 -13.98 -13.56 -4.55
CA PHE A 175 -13.06 -14.27 -3.67
C PHE A 175 -11.61 -13.92 -3.99
N ILE A 176 -10.81 -13.79 -2.94
CA ILE A 176 -9.36 -13.64 -2.97
C ILE A 176 -8.79 -14.61 -1.94
N MET A 177 -8.37 -15.80 -2.37
CA MET A 177 -7.93 -16.87 -1.48
C MET A 177 -6.43 -17.09 -1.58
N VAL A 178 -5.73 -17.13 -0.44
CA VAL A 178 -4.29 -17.41 -0.38
C VAL A 178 -4.06 -18.77 0.27
N SER A 179 -3.40 -19.68 -0.45
CA SER A 179 -2.84 -20.93 0.09
C SER A 179 -1.33 -20.80 0.14
N PHE A 180 -0.76 -20.89 1.34
CA PHE A 180 0.69 -20.79 1.55
C PHE A 180 1.40 -22.10 1.22
N GLU A 181 0.78 -23.24 1.55
CA GLU A 181 1.33 -24.56 1.28
C GLU A 181 1.34 -24.88 -0.21
N LYS A 182 0.27 -24.52 -0.93
CA LYS A 182 0.18 -24.73 -2.38
C LYS A 182 0.81 -23.58 -3.18
N ARG A 183 1.16 -22.48 -2.51
CA ARG A 183 1.76 -21.27 -3.11
C ARG A 183 0.89 -20.67 -4.22
N ILE A 184 -0.42 -20.61 -3.97
CA ILE A 184 -1.42 -20.10 -4.91
C ILE A 184 -2.19 -18.93 -4.29
N VAL A 185 -2.37 -17.88 -5.08
CA VAL A 185 -3.43 -16.88 -4.89
C VAL A 185 -4.51 -17.14 -5.93
N LEU A 186 -5.75 -17.33 -5.49
CA LEU A 186 -6.90 -17.56 -6.36
C LEU A 186 -7.86 -16.38 -6.29
N ILE A 187 -8.08 -15.70 -7.41
CA ILE A 187 -8.90 -14.48 -7.50
C ILE A 187 -10.04 -14.69 -8.50
N GLY A 188 -11.26 -14.30 -8.13
CA GLY A 188 -12.40 -14.27 -9.05
C GLY A 188 -13.55 -13.40 -8.55
N GLY A 189 -14.50 -13.14 -9.44
CA GLY A 189 -15.67 -12.30 -9.22
C GLY A 189 -15.40 -10.80 -9.10
N THR A 190 -14.12 -10.38 -9.16
CA THR A 190 -13.69 -8.99 -9.10
C THR A 190 -12.68 -8.68 -10.21
N GLU A 191 -12.87 -7.55 -10.88
CA GLU A 191 -11.97 -7.05 -11.92
C GLU A 191 -10.94 -6.06 -11.38
N TYR A 192 -11.01 -5.71 -10.10
CA TYR A 192 -10.08 -4.75 -9.48
C TYR A 192 -8.65 -5.29 -9.48
N ALA A 193 -7.77 -4.68 -10.29
CA ALA A 193 -6.42 -5.20 -10.49
C ALA A 193 -5.54 -5.11 -9.22
N GLY A 194 -5.89 -4.20 -8.31
CA GLY A 194 -5.21 -4.03 -7.03
C GLY A 194 -5.24 -5.28 -6.14
N GLU A 195 -6.16 -6.24 -6.35
CA GLU A 195 -6.14 -7.51 -5.62
C GLU A 195 -4.90 -8.36 -5.97
N MET A 196 -4.42 -8.33 -7.22
CA MET A 196 -3.20 -9.04 -7.61
C MET A 196 -1.97 -8.45 -6.90
N LYS A 197 -1.84 -7.11 -6.89
CA LYS A 197 -0.78 -6.38 -6.18
C LYS A 197 -0.79 -6.72 -4.68
N LYS A 198 -1.92 -6.47 -4.01
CA LYS A 198 -2.00 -6.58 -2.55
C LYS A 198 -2.02 -8.01 -2.02
N SER A 199 -2.35 -9.00 -2.85
CA SER A 199 -2.16 -10.41 -2.51
C SER A 199 -0.68 -10.77 -2.41
N ILE A 200 0.14 -10.35 -3.38
CA ILE A 200 1.60 -10.53 -3.31
C ILE A 200 2.18 -9.76 -2.13
N PHE A 201 1.74 -8.53 -1.86
CA PHE A 201 2.18 -7.81 -0.68
C PHE A 201 1.84 -8.54 0.62
N SER A 202 0.64 -9.12 0.73
CA SER A 202 0.26 -9.95 1.87
C SER A 202 1.17 -11.16 2.02
N ILE A 203 1.58 -11.80 0.92
CA ILE A 203 2.55 -12.90 0.94
C ILE A 203 3.93 -12.41 1.42
N MET A 204 4.39 -11.26 0.95
CA MET A 204 5.67 -10.68 1.39
C MET A 204 5.65 -10.28 2.87
N ASN A 205 4.51 -9.78 3.38
CA ASN A 205 4.31 -9.53 4.81
C ASN A 205 4.35 -10.81 5.67
N PHE A 206 4.20 -12.00 5.08
CA PHE A 206 4.43 -13.26 5.79
C PHE A 206 5.86 -13.77 5.59
N LEU A 207 6.33 -13.87 4.35
CA LEU A 207 7.60 -14.52 4.02
C LEU A 207 8.84 -13.73 4.47
N LEU A 208 8.79 -12.40 4.44
CA LEU A 208 9.92 -11.55 4.83
C LEU A 208 10.15 -11.57 6.35
N PRO A 209 9.13 -11.41 7.22
CA PRO A 209 9.35 -11.51 8.67
C PRO A 209 9.81 -12.88 9.16
N GLU A 210 9.47 -13.97 8.44
CA GLU A 210 10.00 -15.32 8.69
C GLU A 210 11.50 -15.43 8.35
N GLN A 211 12.06 -14.46 7.64
CA GLN A 211 13.48 -14.30 7.32
C GLN A 211 14.10 -13.10 8.07
N ASP A 212 13.43 -12.61 9.12
CA ASP A 212 13.84 -11.43 9.91
C ASP A 212 14.01 -10.14 9.08
N ILE A 213 13.21 -10.01 8.01
CA ILE A 213 13.13 -8.81 7.17
C ILE A 213 11.81 -8.10 7.41
N LEU A 214 11.88 -6.82 7.80
CA LEU A 214 10.68 -6.04 8.05
C LEU A 214 10.04 -5.65 6.70
N SER A 215 8.85 -6.18 6.43
CA SER A 215 8.01 -5.75 5.32
C SER A 215 7.16 -4.54 5.72
N MET A 216 7.10 -3.52 4.86
CA MET A 216 6.61 -2.18 5.19
C MET A 216 5.65 -1.67 4.11
N HIS A 217 4.55 -1.06 4.56
CA HIS A 217 3.62 -0.34 3.71
C HIS A 217 3.93 1.16 3.75
N CYS A 218 4.95 1.56 2.99
CA CYS A 218 5.48 2.91 2.95
C CYS A 218 5.95 3.26 1.53
N SER A 219 6.09 4.56 1.25
CA SER A 219 6.94 5.00 0.15
C SER A 219 8.36 5.22 0.65
N ALA A 220 9.35 5.17 -0.24
CA ALA A 220 10.74 5.40 0.11
C ALA A 220 11.47 6.18 -0.98
N ASN A 221 12.36 7.09 -0.56
CA ASN A 221 13.27 7.81 -1.45
C ASN A 221 14.64 7.99 -0.80
N VAL A 222 15.62 8.40 -1.59
CA VAL A 222 17.01 8.61 -1.16
C VAL A 222 17.53 9.96 -1.64
N GLY A 223 18.22 10.68 -0.77
CA GLY A 223 18.92 11.92 -1.13
C GLY A 223 20.23 11.66 -1.86
N GLU A 224 20.91 12.73 -2.27
CA GLU A 224 22.19 12.63 -2.99
C GLU A 224 23.32 12.04 -2.14
N GLU A 225 23.27 12.23 -0.82
CA GLU A 225 24.25 11.69 0.13
C GLU A 225 23.98 10.23 0.51
N GLY A 226 22.94 9.62 -0.06
CA GLY A 226 22.53 8.25 0.27
C GLY A 226 21.62 8.15 1.50
N ASP A 227 21.15 9.27 2.03
CA ASP A 227 20.23 9.33 3.16
C ASP A 227 18.84 8.81 2.76
N VAL A 228 18.41 7.69 3.34
CA VAL A 228 17.14 7.04 2.99
C VAL A 228 16.03 7.53 3.91
N ALA A 229 14.86 7.79 3.32
CA ALA A 229 13.66 8.15 4.06
C ALA A 229 12.49 7.21 3.77
N LEU A 230 11.76 6.85 4.82
CA LEU A 230 10.53 6.07 4.75
C LEU A 230 9.32 6.94 5.10
N PHE A 231 8.25 6.83 4.33
CA PHE A 231 7.00 7.56 4.59
C PHE A 231 5.84 6.57 4.72
N PHE A 232 5.38 6.36 5.95
CA PHE A 232 4.18 5.58 6.25
C PHE A 232 2.95 6.48 6.30
N GLY A 233 1.78 5.92 6.03
CA GLY A 233 0.51 6.64 6.06
C GLY A 233 -0.54 5.92 5.24
N LEU A 234 -1.82 6.27 5.42
CA LEU A 234 -2.88 5.70 4.60
C LEU A 234 -3.04 6.46 3.26
N SER A 235 -3.99 6.03 2.45
CA SER A 235 -4.36 6.75 1.23
C SER A 235 -4.87 8.15 1.60
N GLY A 236 -4.39 9.19 0.89
CA GLY A 236 -4.83 10.58 1.11
C GLY A 236 -4.07 11.37 2.19
N THR A 237 -3.12 10.74 2.90
CA THR A 237 -2.26 11.43 3.89
C THR A 237 -1.01 12.06 3.28
N GLY A 238 -0.83 11.97 1.97
CA GLY A 238 0.26 12.63 1.25
C GLY A 238 1.51 11.79 0.96
N LYS A 239 1.53 10.47 1.23
CA LYS A 239 2.70 9.59 0.95
C LYS A 239 3.31 9.81 -0.44
N THR A 240 2.51 9.64 -1.49
CA THR A 240 2.99 9.74 -2.88
C THR A 240 3.46 11.17 -3.20
N THR A 241 2.70 12.18 -2.78
CA THR A 241 3.04 13.60 -2.98
C THR A 241 4.33 14.02 -2.27
N LEU A 242 4.61 13.45 -1.10
CA LEU A 242 5.77 13.82 -0.26
C LEU A 242 7.00 12.97 -0.55
N SER A 243 6.84 11.75 -1.07
CA SER A 243 7.96 10.93 -1.53
C SER A 243 8.46 11.31 -2.93
N ALA A 244 7.60 11.88 -3.78
CA ALA A 244 7.95 12.44 -5.09
C ALA A 244 8.63 13.82 -4.99
N ASP A 245 9.70 13.91 -4.20
CA ASP A 245 10.52 15.10 -4.05
C ASP A 245 11.48 15.24 -5.26
N PRO A 246 11.51 16.40 -5.96
CA PRO A 246 12.42 16.58 -7.10
C PRO A 246 13.91 16.47 -6.74
N ASN A 247 14.28 16.66 -5.47
CA ASN A 247 15.67 16.58 -5.00
C ASN A 247 16.05 15.19 -4.47
N ARG A 248 15.14 14.22 -4.51
CA ARG A 248 15.37 12.87 -3.96
C ARG A 248 14.93 11.82 -4.96
N LYS A 249 15.74 10.78 -5.12
CA LYS A 249 15.45 9.68 -6.04
C LYS A 249 14.44 8.74 -5.41
N LEU A 250 13.34 8.47 -6.12
CA LEU A 250 12.32 7.52 -5.66
C LEU A 250 12.86 6.08 -5.69
N ILE A 251 12.70 5.36 -4.58
CA ILE A 251 12.96 3.92 -4.50
C ILE A 251 11.68 3.16 -4.85
N GLY A 252 10.54 3.57 -4.29
CA GLY A 252 9.22 3.02 -4.59
C GLY A 252 8.11 3.78 -3.86
N ASP A 253 6.86 3.63 -4.28
CA ASP A 253 5.74 4.45 -3.79
C ASP A 253 4.87 3.81 -2.71
N ASP A 254 5.01 2.50 -2.42
CA ASP A 254 4.01 1.82 -1.58
C ASP A 254 4.50 0.62 -0.74
N GLU A 255 5.40 -0.23 -1.24
CA GLU A 255 5.75 -1.51 -0.61
C GLU A 255 7.27 -1.77 -0.57
N HIS A 256 7.85 -1.90 0.62
CA HIS A 256 9.30 -2.09 0.79
C HIS A 256 9.65 -3.16 1.82
N GLY A 257 10.82 -3.77 1.67
CA GLY A 257 11.45 -4.57 2.72
C GLY A 257 12.66 -3.84 3.31
N TRP A 258 12.92 -4.00 4.61
CA TRP A 258 14.13 -3.53 5.30
C TRP A 258 14.92 -4.73 5.83
N SER A 259 15.91 -5.15 5.04
CA SER A 259 16.83 -6.24 5.37
C SER A 259 18.02 -5.75 6.20
N ASP A 260 19.01 -6.61 6.41
CA ASP A 260 20.28 -6.19 7.00
C ASP A 260 21.19 -5.42 6.04
N ASN A 261 20.86 -5.35 4.74
CA ASN A 261 21.62 -4.60 3.74
C ASN A 261 21.01 -3.22 3.45
N GLY A 262 19.77 -2.96 3.87
CA GLY A 262 19.07 -1.71 3.59
C GLY A 262 17.63 -1.92 3.18
N VAL A 263 17.10 -0.96 2.41
CA VAL A 263 15.72 -0.95 1.93
C VAL A 263 15.65 -1.37 0.47
N PHE A 264 14.66 -2.17 0.11
CA PHE A 264 14.37 -2.52 -1.27
C PHE A 264 12.87 -2.40 -1.58
N ASN A 265 12.56 -1.96 -2.80
CA ASN A 265 11.19 -1.96 -3.31
C ASN A 265 10.71 -3.40 -3.55
N ILE A 266 9.48 -3.73 -3.17
CA ILE A 266 8.84 -5.00 -3.50
C ILE A 266 8.33 -4.98 -4.95
N GLU A 267 8.05 -3.80 -5.48
CA GLU A 267 7.43 -3.59 -6.79
C GLU A 267 8.45 -3.20 -7.88
N GLY A 268 8.02 -3.30 -9.14
CA GLY A 268 8.70 -2.81 -10.34
C GLY A 268 8.00 -1.61 -11.01
N GLY A 269 6.91 -1.14 -10.40
CA GLY A 269 6.12 0.02 -10.84
C GLY A 269 5.43 0.73 -9.69
N CYS A 270 4.51 1.62 -10.05
CA CYS A 270 3.68 2.37 -9.11
C CYS A 270 2.19 2.19 -9.43
N TYR A 271 1.34 2.32 -8.42
CA TYR A 271 -0.12 2.26 -8.56
C TYR A 271 -0.81 3.50 -7.98
N ALA A 272 -0.53 4.64 -8.60
CA ALA A 272 -0.91 5.96 -8.10
C ALA A 272 -2.41 6.22 -8.19
N LYS A 273 -2.94 6.99 -7.24
CA LYS A 273 -4.31 7.51 -7.28
C LYS A 273 -4.38 8.68 -8.27
N CYS A 274 -5.44 8.73 -9.07
CA CYS A 274 -5.59 9.73 -10.14
C CYS A 274 -6.62 10.82 -9.86
N VAL A 275 -7.40 10.71 -8.78
CA VAL A 275 -8.42 11.71 -8.47
C VAL A 275 -7.80 13.09 -8.27
N ASN A 276 -8.31 14.08 -9.00
CA ASN A 276 -7.82 15.46 -9.04
C ASN A 276 -6.33 15.60 -9.45
N LEU A 277 -5.78 14.59 -10.13
CA LEU A 277 -4.41 14.64 -10.65
C LEU A 277 -4.28 15.77 -11.66
N SER A 278 -3.27 16.61 -11.46
CA SER A 278 -2.91 17.67 -12.41
C SER A 278 -1.40 17.77 -12.52
N HIS A 279 -0.93 18.14 -13.71
CA HIS A 279 0.48 18.36 -13.96
C HIS A 279 1.08 19.45 -13.04
N GLU A 280 0.30 20.47 -12.66
CA GLU A 280 0.75 21.52 -11.75
C GLU A 280 1.12 20.98 -10.36
N LYS A 281 0.34 20.04 -9.83
CA LYS A 281 0.52 19.51 -8.47
C LYS A 281 1.50 18.34 -8.43
N GLU A 282 1.41 17.45 -9.42
CA GLU A 282 2.10 16.15 -9.43
C GLU A 282 2.64 15.83 -10.84
N PRO A 283 3.61 16.62 -11.35
CA PRO A 283 4.08 16.50 -12.74
C PRO A 283 4.69 15.12 -13.03
N GLN A 284 5.52 14.58 -12.12
CA GLN A 284 6.18 13.28 -12.32
C GLN A 284 5.18 12.13 -12.54
N ILE A 285 4.06 12.14 -11.81
CA ILE A 285 3.01 11.12 -11.94
C ILE A 285 2.20 11.36 -13.21
N PHE A 286 1.87 12.61 -13.51
CA PHE A 286 1.15 12.97 -14.72
C PHE A 286 1.90 12.55 -16.00
N ASP A 287 3.21 12.81 -16.04
CA ASP A 287 4.08 12.51 -17.19
C ASP A 287 4.40 11.01 -17.32
N ALA A 288 4.30 10.26 -16.23
CA ALA A 288 4.41 8.81 -16.23
C ALA A 288 3.22 8.11 -16.92
N ILE A 289 2.09 8.80 -17.13
CA ILE A 289 0.89 8.27 -17.79
C ILE A 289 1.02 8.43 -19.30
N LYS A 290 1.67 7.44 -19.92
CA LYS A 290 1.95 7.38 -21.37
C LYS A 290 1.65 5.98 -21.92
N PHE A 291 2.05 5.73 -23.17
CA PHE A 291 1.88 4.42 -23.79
C PHE A 291 2.41 3.27 -22.91
N GLY A 292 1.56 2.25 -22.72
CA GLY A 292 1.82 1.11 -21.84
C GLY A 292 1.31 1.29 -20.40
N SER A 293 1.04 2.51 -19.93
CA SER A 293 0.40 2.71 -18.62
C SER A 293 -1.06 2.23 -18.66
N VAL A 294 -1.60 1.84 -17.51
CA VAL A 294 -3.00 1.44 -17.34
C VAL A 294 -3.71 2.42 -16.41
N LEU A 295 -4.75 3.08 -16.91
CA LEU A 295 -5.71 3.83 -16.12
C LEU A 295 -6.87 2.92 -15.73
N GLU A 296 -7.18 2.86 -14.44
CA GLU A 296 -8.30 2.09 -13.92
C GLU A 296 -9.42 3.05 -13.49
N ASN A 297 -10.61 2.88 -14.08
CA ASN A 297 -11.82 3.64 -13.80
C ASN A 297 -11.73 5.16 -14.03
N VAL A 298 -10.72 5.65 -14.75
CA VAL A 298 -10.63 7.06 -15.15
C VAL A 298 -11.56 7.33 -16.33
N ILE A 299 -12.41 8.35 -16.22
CA ILE A 299 -13.28 8.78 -17.31
C ILE A 299 -12.45 9.36 -18.45
N ILE A 300 -12.83 9.02 -19.67
CA ILE A 300 -12.19 9.53 -20.89
C ILE A 300 -13.24 10.21 -21.75
N ASN A 301 -12.90 11.39 -22.28
CA ASN A 301 -13.70 12.03 -23.31
C ASN A 301 -13.76 11.16 -24.58
N ASN A 302 -14.98 10.77 -24.99
CA ASN A 302 -15.16 9.85 -26.10
C ASN A 302 -14.63 10.35 -27.46
N GLN A 303 -14.57 11.67 -27.66
CA GLN A 303 -14.08 12.28 -28.91
C GLN A 303 -12.59 12.58 -28.87
N THR A 304 -12.13 13.30 -27.82
CA THR A 304 -10.73 13.76 -27.73
C THR A 304 -9.79 12.73 -27.15
N ARG A 305 -10.33 11.69 -26.50
CA ARG A 305 -9.57 10.67 -25.73
C ARG A 305 -8.77 11.22 -24.54
N ILE A 306 -8.99 12.47 -24.15
CA ILE A 306 -8.36 13.07 -22.97
C ILE A 306 -8.99 12.45 -21.70
N ALA A 307 -8.14 12.05 -20.76
CA ALA A 307 -8.54 11.58 -19.44
C ALA A 307 -9.03 12.76 -18.59
N ASP A 308 -10.19 12.61 -17.94
CA ASP A 308 -10.70 13.55 -16.96
C ASP A 308 -10.44 13.01 -15.55
N TYR A 309 -9.41 13.55 -14.90
CA TYR A 309 -8.99 13.16 -13.56
C TYR A 309 -9.87 13.76 -12.45
N ASN A 310 -10.73 14.73 -12.76
CA ASN A 310 -11.65 15.33 -11.79
C ASN A 310 -13.00 14.61 -11.78
N ASP A 311 -13.33 13.85 -12.83
CA ASP A 311 -14.56 13.08 -12.89
C ASP A 311 -14.43 11.76 -12.12
N THR A 312 -15.12 11.70 -10.97
CA THR A 312 -15.19 10.54 -10.08
C THR A 312 -16.53 9.81 -10.17
N THR A 313 -17.28 9.97 -11.25
CA THR A 313 -18.62 9.36 -11.42
C THR A 313 -18.61 7.83 -11.28
N LEU A 314 -17.52 7.16 -11.68
CA LEU A 314 -17.34 5.72 -11.44
C LEU A 314 -16.86 5.43 -10.01
N THR A 315 -15.87 6.18 -9.54
CA THR A 315 -15.26 6.02 -8.22
C THR A 315 -14.33 7.19 -7.91
N GLU A 316 -14.12 7.47 -6.62
CA GLU A 316 -13.00 8.33 -6.19
C GLU A 316 -11.65 7.60 -6.17
N ASN A 317 -11.65 6.27 -6.31
CA ASN A 317 -10.45 5.44 -6.33
C ASN A 317 -9.96 5.19 -7.77
N THR A 318 -9.96 6.22 -8.60
CA THR A 318 -9.32 6.14 -9.93
C THR A 318 -7.82 5.95 -9.78
N ARG A 319 -7.22 5.17 -10.68
CA ARG A 319 -5.82 4.76 -10.55
C ARG A 319 -5.04 4.79 -11.85
N ALA A 320 -3.71 4.89 -11.73
CA ALA A 320 -2.76 4.70 -12.82
C ALA A 320 -1.67 3.72 -12.39
N ALA A 321 -1.47 2.69 -13.21
CA ALA A 321 -0.39 1.74 -13.12
C ALA A 321 0.64 2.03 -14.21
N TYR A 322 1.89 2.24 -13.81
CA TYR A 322 3.00 2.51 -14.73
C TYR A 322 4.29 1.95 -14.13
N PRO A 323 5.27 1.59 -14.97
CA PRO A 323 6.50 0.99 -14.48
C PRO A 323 7.42 2.06 -13.86
N MET A 324 8.34 1.67 -12.98
CA MET A 324 9.19 2.62 -12.24
C MET A 324 9.95 3.57 -13.18
N HIS A 325 10.50 3.05 -14.28
CA HIS A 325 11.22 3.81 -15.30
C HIS A 325 10.35 4.80 -16.11
N ALA A 326 9.05 4.90 -15.83
CA ALA A 326 8.22 5.98 -16.33
C ALA A 326 8.45 7.30 -15.58
N ILE A 327 9.00 7.24 -14.36
CA ILE A 327 9.46 8.38 -13.56
C ILE A 327 10.97 8.57 -13.81
N ASP A 328 11.40 9.81 -14.02
CA ASP A 328 12.79 10.13 -14.36
C ASP A 328 13.75 10.05 -13.15
N ASN A 329 13.35 10.58 -11.99
CA ASN A 329 14.21 10.68 -10.81
C ASN A 329 14.08 9.47 -9.87
N ILE A 330 14.60 8.31 -10.29
CA ILE A 330 14.45 7.03 -9.56
C ILE A 330 15.79 6.37 -9.24
N VAL A 331 15.74 5.37 -8.35
CA VAL A 331 16.85 4.45 -8.06
C VAL A 331 16.67 3.15 -8.85
N LEU A 332 17.70 2.73 -9.59
CA LEU A 332 17.75 1.47 -10.33
C LEU A 332 19.09 0.73 -10.08
N PRO A 333 19.09 -0.52 -9.61
CA PRO A 333 17.93 -1.26 -9.09
C PRO A 333 17.33 -0.54 -7.87
N SER A 334 16.04 -0.73 -7.60
CA SER A 334 15.30 -0.03 -6.53
C SER A 334 15.66 -0.55 -5.13
N VAL A 335 16.92 -0.41 -4.76
CA VAL A 335 17.57 -0.82 -3.51
C VAL A 335 18.42 0.35 -3.02
N ALA A 336 18.41 0.63 -1.72
CA ALA A 336 19.20 1.67 -1.08
C ALA A 336 19.68 1.22 0.31
N GLY A 337 20.46 2.07 0.98
CA GLY A 337 20.98 1.81 2.33
C GLY A 337 19.90 1.82 3.41
N HIS A 338 20.34 1.93 4.67
CA HIS A 338 19.43 1.98 5.81
C HIS A 338 18.74 3.35 5.91
N PRO A 339 17.46 3.40 6.33
CA PRO A 339 16.75 4.63 6.65
C PRO A 339 17.46 5.44 7.72
N ASN A 340 17.64 6.73 7.46
CA ASN A 340 18.04 7.71 8.46
C ASN A 340 16.80 8.35 9.10
N THR A 341 15.72 8.49 8.32
CA THR A 341 14.51 9.19 8.74
C THR A 341 13.27 8.38 8.40
N ILE A 342 12.37 8.24 9.37
CA ILE A 342 11.07 7.58 9.22
C ILE A 342 9.98 8.58 9.54
N ILE A 343 9.02 8.73 8.63
CA ILE A 343 7.93 9.70 8.75
C ILE A 343 6.61 8.95 8.79
N PHE A 344 5.84 9.16 9.85
CA PHE A 344 4.46 8.71 9.96
C PHE A 344 3.52 9.87 9.61
N LEU A 345 2.81 9.73 8.50
CA LEU A 345 1.84 10.71 8.03
C LEU A 345 0.46 10.38 8.58
N THR A 346 -0.10 11.30 9.35
CA THR A 346 -1.49 11.27 9.81
C THR A 346 -2.25 12.47 9.27
N ALA A 347 -3.51 12.28 8.87
CA ALA A 347 -4.42 13.37 8.60
C ALA A 347 -5.39 13.49 9.78
N ASP A 348 -4.98 14.21 10.83
CA ASP A 348 -5.81 14.43 12.01
C ASP A 348 -6.91 15.47 11.72
N ALA A 349 -8.17 15.05 11.65
CA ALA A 349 -9.31 15.93 11.47
C ALA A 349 -9.81 16.57 12.77
N SER A 350 -9.35 16.09 13.94
CA SER A 350 -9.65 16.74 15.22
C SER A 350 -8.81 18.00 15.44
N GLY A 351 -7.68 18.13 14.74
CA GLY A 351 -6.83 19.32 14.78
C GLY A 351 -6.06 19.50 16.07
N VAL A 352 -5.74 18.39 16.75
CA VAL A 352 -5.09 18.39 18.07
C VAL A 352 -3.62 17.96 18.03
N LEU A 353 -3.25 17.10 17.08
CA LEU A 353 -1.87 16.63 16.95
C LEU A 353 -0.96 17.75 16.43
N PRO A 354 0.26 17.89 16.97
CA PRO A 354 1.24 18.84 16.46
C PRO A 354 1.54 18.65 14.97
N PRO A 355 1.92 19.71 14.25
CA PRO A 355 2.28 19.62 12.83
C PRO A 355 3.42 18.61 12.58
N ILE A 356 4.40 18.57 13.48
CA ILE A 356 5.48 17.59 13.49
C ILE A 356 5.88 17.28 14.93
N SER A 357 6.22 16.03 15.22
CA SER A 357 6.77 15.60 16.50
C SER A 357 7.85 14.56 16.31
N LYS A 358 8.92 14.64 17.07
CA LYS A 358 9.95 13.61 17.18
C LYS A 358 9.43 12.52 18.14
N LEU A 359 9.57 11.26 17.73
CA LEU A 359 9.13 10.12 18.52
C LEU A 359 10.33 9.41 19.16
N SER A 360 10.17 8.98 20.41
CA SER A 360 10.99 7.91 20.99
C SER A 360 10.72 6.57 20.27
N LYS A 361 11.55 5.55 20.54
CA LYS A 361 11.36 4.20 20.01
C LYS A 361 9.99 3.64 20.40
N GLU A 362 9.61 3.77 21.66
CA GLU A 362 8.35 3.26 22.20
C GLU A 362 7.14 4.00 21.60
N GLN A 363 7.24 5.33 21.45
CA GLN A 363 6.22 6.12 20.74
C GLN A 363 6.13 5.74 19.26
N ALA A 364 7.26 5.49 18.59
CA ALA A 364 7.26 5.03 17.21
C ALA A 364 6.51 3.69 17.07
N MET A 365 6.80 2.71 17.93
CA MET A 365 6.09 1.43 17.94
C MET A 365 4.60 1.59 18.26
N TYR A 366 4.26 2.43 19.26
CA TYR A 366 2.86 2.70 19.64
C TYR A 366 2.07 3.35 18.50
N HIS A 367 2.62 4.39 17.86
CA HIS A 367 1.98 5.09 16.76
C HIS A 367 1.95 4.25 15.48
N PHE A 368 2.93 3.38 15.25
CA PHE A 368 2.92 2.40 14.17
C PHE A 368 1.81 1.37 14.35
N LEU A 369 1.69 0.77 15.55
CA LEU A 369 0.59 -0.15 15.88
C LEU A 369 -0.77 0.53 15.83
N SER A 370 -0.86 1.78 16.27
CA SER A 370 -2.10 2.55 16.20
C SER A 370 -2.50 2.85 14.75
N GLY A 371 -1.55 3.28 13.93
CA GLY A 371 -1.79 3.66 12.53
C GLY A 371 -2.92 4.68 12.37
N TYR A 372 -2.94 5.68 13.25
CA TYR A 372 -4.01 6.68 13.34
C TYR A 372 -4.00 7.64 12.15
N THR A 373 -5.18 7.89 11.60
CA THR A 373 -5.49 8.99 10.67
C THR A 373 -7.00 9.23 10.65
N SER A 374 -7.49 10.24 9.95
CA SER A 374 -8.92 10.40 9.69
C SER A 374 -9.30 9.91 8.29
N LYS A 375 -10.45 9.23 8.16
CA LYS A 375 -11.11 9.05 6.87
C LYS A 375 -11.68 10.39 6.45
N LEU A 376 -11.33 10.89 5.27
CA LEU A 376 -11.79 12.20 4.81
C LEU A 376 -13.17 12.06 4.16
N ALA A 377 -14.02 13.08 4.32
CA ALA A 377 -15.32 13.13 3.65
C ALA A 377 -15.14 12.98 2.13
N GLY A 378 -16.03 12.22 1.47
CA GLY A 378 -15.94 11.89 0.04
C GLY A 378 -15.16 10.60 -0.27
N THR A 379 -14.06 10.34 0.45
CA THR A 379 -13.11 9.25 0.10
C THR A 379 -13.66 7.83 0.20
N GLU A 380 -14.76 7.62 0.93
CA GLU A 380 -15.46 6.34 1.04
C GLU A 380 -16.99 6.54 0.99
N ARG A 381 -17.69 5.58 0.37
CA ARG A 381 -19.15 5.61 0.21
C ARG A 381 -19.84 5.70 1.59
N GLY A 382 -20.51 6.82 1.85
CA GLY A 382 -21.30 7.05 3.07
C GLY A 382 -20.60 7.90 4.15
N VAL A 383 -19.35 8.35 3.94
CA VAL A 383 -18.63 9.21 4.89
C VAL A 383 -18.89 10.68 4.56
N THR A 384 -19.73 11.33 5.36
CA THR A 384 -20.12 12.74 5.19
C THR A 384 -19.33 13.71 6.07
N SER A 385 -18.71 13.22 7.15
CA SER A 385 -17.80 13.95 8.03
C SER A 385 -16.56 13.10 8.32
N PRO A 386 -15.38 13.71 8.56
CA PRO A 386 -14.21 12.92 8.89
C PRO A 386 -14.38 12.11 10.17
N GLN A 387 -13.86 10.88 10.16
CA GLN A 387 -13.91 9.97 11.30
C GLN A 387 -12.51 9.46 11.61
N ALA A 388 -12.17 9.38 12.90
CA ALA A 388 -10.96 8.74 13.37
C ALA A 388 -10.90 7.30 12.85
N THR A 389 -9.73 6.90 12.38
CA THR A 389 -9.48 5.55 11.88
C THR A 389 -8.10 5.09 12.31
N PHE A 390 -8.05 3.84 12.78
CA PHE A 390 -6.84 3.21 13.29
C PHE A 390 -6.53 2.01 12.42
N SER A 391 -5.59 2.17 11.49
CA SER A 391 -5.19 1.11 10.57
C SER A 391 -3.82 0.61 10.96
N THR A 392 -3.81 -0.44 11.79
CA THR A 392 -2.60 -1.07 12.33
C THR A 392 -1.44 -1.16 11.33
N CYS A 393 -0.24 -0.74 11.75
CA CYS A 393 0.99 -0.68 10.94
C CYS A 393 0.84 0.13 9.64
N PHE A 394 -0.14 1.05 9.58
CA PHE A 394 -0.58 1.75 8.37
C PHE A 394 -0.98 0.81 7.21
N GLY A 395 -1.24 -0.47 7.48
CA GLY A 395 -1.37 -1.53 6.46
C GLY A 395 -2.24 -2.72 6.86
N SER A 396 -3.08 -2.57 7.88
CA SER A 396 -3.84 -3.66 8.54
C SER A 396 -4.43 -4.73 7.60
N PRO A 397 -5.07 -4.41 6.45
CA PRO A 397 -5.66 -5.44 5.58
C PRO A 397 -4.66 -6.43 4.96
N PHE A 398 -3.36 -6.17 5.08
CA PHE A 398 -2.30 -6.90 4.39
C PHE A 398 -1.36 -7.66 5.33
N LEU A 399 -1.64 -7.70 6.64
CA LEU A 399 -0.77 -8.30 7.66
C LEU A 399 -1.25 -9.72 8.02
N PRO A 400 -0.55 -10.80 7.63
CA PRO A 400 -0.97 -12.15 7.99
C PRO A 400 -0.54 -12.54 9.40
N LEU A 401 0.61 -12.05 9.88
CA LEU A 401 1.12 -12.26 11.23
C LEU A 401 0.51 -11.28 12.25
N ASP A 402 0.75 -11.51 13.54
CA ASP A 402 0.43 -10.56 14.61
C ASP A 402 1.13 -9.21 14.36
N ALA A 403 0.42 -8.12 14.61
CA ALA A 403 0.94 -6.77 14.42
C ALA A 403 2.15 -6.46 15.32
N SER A 404 2.21 -7.04 16.52
CA SER A 404 3.32 -6.86 17.45
C SER A 404 4.66 -7.29 16.83
N ARG A 405 4.68 -8.36 16.03
CA ARG A 405 5.87 -8.83 15.32
C ARG A 405 6.48 -7.75 14.42
N TYR A 406 5.67 -7.06 13.62
CA TYR A 406 6.16 -5.99 12.75
C TYR A 406 6.63 -4.77 13.54
N ALA A 407 5.93 -4.44 14.65
CA ALA A 407 6.29 -3.32 15.50
C ALA A 407 7.61 -3.57 16.24
N GLU A 408 7.83 -4.78 16.76
CA GLU A 408 9.08 -5.23 17.37
C GLU A 408 10.25 -5.12 16.39
N MET A 409 10.10 -5.69 15.19
CA MET A 409 11.10 -5.59 14.12
C MET A 409 11.41 -4.13 13.75
N LEU A 410 10.40 -3.26 13.71
CA LEU A 410 10.59 -1.83 13.48
C LEU A 410 11.40 -1.19 14.62
N GLY A 411 11.07 -1.48 15.88
CA GLY A 411 11.80 -0.98 17.05
C GLY A 411 13.27 -1.41 17.05
N GLU A 412 13.54 -2.68 16.75
CA GLU A 412 14.89 -3.24 16.62
C GLU A 412 15.69 -2.54 15.51
N LYS A 413 15.08 -2.32 14.34
CA LYS A 413 15.73 -1.63 13.21
C LYS A 413 15.96 -0.14 13.51
N ILE A 414 15.03 0.54 14.17
CA ILE A 414 15.21 1.93 14.63
C ILE A 414 16.43 2.03 15.54
N GLU A 415 16.53 1.15 16.54
CA GLU A 415 17.62 1.17 17.52
C GLU A 415 18.97 0.79 16.88
N LYS A 416 18.99 -0.28 16.06
CA LYS A 416 20.21 -0.76 15.38
C LYS A 416 20.82 0.29 14.45
N HIS A 417 19.99 1.11 13.82
CA HIS A 417 20.42 2.06 12.78
C HIS A 417 20.32 3.53 13.20
N ASP A 418 19.96 3.81 14.46
CA ASP A 418 19.74 5.16 15.00
C ASP A 418 18.78 6.02 14.13
N ALA A 419 17.78 5.38 13.53
CA ALA A 419 16.83 6.04 12.63
C ALA A 419 15.95 7.03 13.40
N LYS A 420 15.81 8.25 12.90
CA LYS A 420 14.98 9.29 13.53
C LYS A 420 13.54 9.17 13.05
N VAL A 421 12.61 9.07 13.98
CA VAL A 421 11.18 8.89 13.67
C VAL A 421 10.40 10.16 13.98
N PHE A 422 9.56 10.57 13.03
CA PHE A 422 8.72 11.75 13.14
C PHE A 422 7.25 11.41 12.85
N LEU A 423 6.34 11.95 13.66
CA LEU A 423 4.91 11.99 13.38
C LEU A 423 4.57 13.34 12.75
N VAL A 424 3.96 13.35 11.56
CA VAL A 424 3.62 14.57 10.81
C VAL A 424 2.12 14.64 10.56
N ASN A 425 1.50 15.71 11.06
CA ASN A 425 0.09 15.99 10.83
C ASN A 425 -0.11 16.76 9.51
N THR A 426 -0.71 16.07 8.55
CA THR A 426 -1.13 16.56 7.21
C THR A 426 -2.63 16.88 7.14
N GLY A 427 -3.31 16.75 8.28
CA GLY A 427 -4.73 16.99 8.50
C GLY A 427 -5.00 18.45 8.81
N TRP A 428 -5.66 18.73 9.93
CA TRP A 428 -6.15 20.04 10.33
C TRP A 428 -5.38 20.60 11.53
N THR A 429 -5.49 21.91 11.71
CA THR A 429 -5.07 22.65 12.92
C THR A 429 -5.98 23.87 13.11
N GLY A 430 -5.94 24.46 14.30
CA GLY A 430 -6.73 25.65 14.67
C GLY A 430 -8.21 25.37 14.92
N GLY A 431 -8.57 24.11 15.11
CA GLY A 431 -9.93 23.62 15.31
C GLY A 431 -10.14 22.28 14.61
N GLU A 432 -11.23 21.61 14.96
CA GLU A 432 -11.70 20.41 14.25
C GLU A 432 -12.08 20.72 12.80
N TYR A 433 -12.21 19.68 11.97
CA TYR A 433 -12.76 19.81 10.62
C TYR A 433 -14.07 20.60 10.62
N GLY A 434 -14.16 21.59 9.74
CA GLY A 434 -15.29 22.51 9.63
C GLY A 434 -15.05 23.86 10.34
N VAL A 435 -14.18 23.90 11.35
CA VAL A 435 -13.75 25.14 12.04
C VAL A 435 -12.29 25.46 11.73
N GLY A 436 -11.41 24.48 11.90
CA GLY A 436 -9.99 24.58 11.61
C GLY A 436 -9.69 24.55 10.11
N LYS A 437 -8.40 24.68 9.79
CA LYS A 437 -7.91 24.66 8.40
C LYS A 437 -6.97 23.47 8.21
N ARG A 438 -6.98 22.91 7.00
CA ARG A 438 -6.01 21.89 6.63
C ARG A 438 -4.60 22.48 6.68
N MET A 439 -3.63 21.70 7.13
CA MET A 439 -2.23 22.07 7.23
C MET A 439 -1.74 22.59 5.88
N ASN A 440 -1.05 23.72 5.89
CA ASN A 440 -0.50 24.30 4.67
C ASN A 440 0.57 23.35 4.10
N LEU A 441 0.41 22.97 2.83
CA LEU A 441 1.34 22.04 2.17
C LEU A 441 2.78 22.56 2.13
N GLY A 442 2.97 23.88 2.01
CA GLY A 442 4.28 24.51 2.09
C GLY A 442 4.93 24.31 3.46
N TYR A 443 4.16 24.40 4.54
CA TYR A 443 4.65 24.12 5.90
C TYR A 443 4.98 22.64 6.07
N THR A 444 4.11 21.73 5.59
CA THR A 444 4.39 20.29 5.62
C THR A 444 5.69 19.94 4.89
N ARG A 445 5.91 20.51 3.70
CA ARG A 445 7.15 20.33 2.94
C ARG A 445 8.38 20.87 3.68
N ALA A 446 8.27 22.06 4.30
CA ALA A 446 9.36 22.64 5.08
C ALA A 446 9.73 21.77 6.29
N MET A 447 8.75 21.27 7.04
CA MET A 447 8.98 20.38 8.19
C MET A 447 9.62 19.05 7.78
N ILE A 448 9.16 18.45 6.68
CA ILE A 448 9.75 17.23 6.16
C ILE A 448 11.18 17.48 5.69
N GLN A 449 11.43 18.56 4.96
CA GLN A 449 12.78 18.90 4.52
C GLN A 449 13.74 19.09 5.71
N ALA A 450 13.29 19.75 6.78
CA ALA A 450 14.08 19.90 8.01
C ALA A 450 14.32 18.57 8.74
N ALA A 451 13.37 17.63 8.69
CA ALA A 451 13.55 16.28 9.23
C ALA A 451 14.56 15.47 8.41
N LEU A 452 14.48 15.57 7.08
CA LEU A 452 15.34 14.86 6.13
C LEU A 452 16.77 15.38 6.14
N SER A 453 16.98 16.70 6.29
CA SER A 453 18.30 17.31 6.40
C SER A 453 19.00 17.03 7.74
N GLY A 454 18.30 16.39 8.69
CA GLY A 454 18.78 16.15 10.04
C GLY A 454 18.76 17.39 10.94
N GLU A 455 18.23 18.52 10.49
CA GLU A 455 18.14 19.76 11.26
C GLU A 455 17.34 19.55 12.56
N LEU A 456 16.19 18.88 12.45
CA LEU A 456 15.31 18.61 13.60
C LEU A 456 15.89 17.63 14.62
N ALA A 457 17.00 16.95 14.31
CA ALA A 457 17.65 16.06 15.27
C ALA A 457 18.30 16.83 16.44
N LYS A 458 18.65 18.10 16.22
CA LYS A 458 19.39 18.96 17.18
C LYS A 458 18.56 20.13 17.72
N THR A 459 17.35 20.34 17.20
CA THR A 459 16.49 21.46 17.59
C THR A 459 15.94 21.27 19.00
N GLU A 460 15.80 22.36 19.74
CA GLU A 460 15.12 22.37 21.03
C GLU A 460 13.64 21.99 20.87
N THR A 461 13.14 21.14 21.75
CA THR A 461 11.77 20.63 21.71
C THR A 461 11.02 20.94 23.01
N ALA A 462 9.72 21.21 22.91
CA ALA A 462 8.83 21.17 24.06
C ALA A 462 8.01 19.87 24.05
N LYS A 463 7.74 19.34 25.25
CA LYS A 463 6.92 18.15 25.42
C LYS A 463 5.44 18.54 25.40
N HIS A 464 4.65 17.84 24.60
CA HIS A 464 3.22 18.01 24.55
C HIS A 464 2.54 17.41 25.78
N ASP A 465 1.73 18.18 26.51
CA ASP A 465 1.18 17.77 27.82
C ASP A 465 0.31 16.50 27.79
N ILE A 466 -0.49 16.33 26.74
CA ILE A 466 -1.45 15.21 26.64
C ILE A 466 -0.83 13.96 26.03
N PHE A 467 -0.10 14.09 24.92
CA PHE A 467 0.46 12.95 24.19
C PHE A 467 1.92 12.64 24.55
N GLY A 468 2.61 13.52 25.28
CA GLY A 468 4.02 13.35 25.62
C GLY A 468 4.99 13.44 24.44
N LEU A 469 4.52 13.94 23.29
CA LEU A 469 5.29 14.07 22.05
C LEU A 469 6.31 15.23 22.14
N GLU A 470 7.50 15.04 21.57
CA GLU A 470 8.50 16.12 21.48
C GLU A 470 8.25 16.98 20.23
N VAL A 471 7.84 18.23 20.44
CA VAL A 471 7.50 19.19 19.37
C VAL A 471 8.66 20.17 19.20
N PRO A 472 9.26 20.29 18.00
CA PRO A 472 10.28 21.31 17.74
C PRO A 472 9.75 22.72 18.04
N LEU A 473 10.54 23.55 18.71
CA LEU A 473 10.17 24.95 19.01
C LEU A 473 10.27 25.86 17.79
N HIS A 474 11.10 25.49 16.81
CA HIS A 474 11.32 26.27 15.59
C HIS A 474 11.54 25.33 14.40
N VAL A 475 10.95 25.69 13.25
CA VAL A 475 11.23 25.05 11.97
C VAL A 475 11.33 26.16 10.91
N PRO A 476 12.43 26.25 10.14
CA PRO A 476 12.56 27.28 9.12
C PRO A 476 11.38 27.28 8.14
N GLY A 477 10.80 28.46 7.91
CA GLY A 477 9.66 28.62 7.00
C GLY A 477 8.30 28.20 7.57
N VAL A 478 8.21 27.85 8.85
CA VAL A 478 6.95 27.57 9.56
C VAL A 478 6.83 28.51 10.76
N PRO A 479 5.70 29.22 10.94
CA PRO A 479 5.51 30.07 12.12
C PRO A 479 5.50 29.24 13.40
N ASP A 480 6.23 29.68 14.43
CA ASP A 480 6.41 28.94 15.68
C ASP A 480 5.06 28.69 16.40
N GLU A 481 4.11 29.62 16.29
CA GLU A 481 2.77 29.47 16.83
C GLU A 481 1.96 28.33 16.19
N VAL A 482 2.28 27.94 14.95
CA VAL A 482 1.62 26.82 14.27
C VAL A 482 2.12 25.48 14.81
N LEU A 483 3.39 25.41 15.25
CA LEU A 483 4.00 24.19 15.80
C LEU A 483 3.31 23.74 17.09
N MET A 484 2.76 24.70 17.85
CA MET A 484 2.00 24.44 19.09
C MET A 484 0.50 24.51 18.82
N PRO A 485 -0.19 23.38 18.55
CA PRO A 485 -1.57 23.39 18.07
C PRO A 485 -2.53 24.13 19.02
N GLU A 486 -2.33 24.07 20.34
CA GLU A 486 -3.11 24.86 21.31
C GLU A 486 -3.13 26.36 21.00
N GLN A 487 -2.03 26.94 20.50
CA GLN A 487 -1.93 28.37 20.19
C GLN A 487 -2.70 28.75 18.92
N THR A 488 -3.03 27.76 18.09
CA THR A 488 -3.83 27.98 16.87
C THR A 488 -5.34 27.94 17.13
N TRP A 489 -5.77 27.40 18.28
CA TRP A 489 -7.18 27.33 18.65
C TRP A 489 -7.63 28.63 19.32
N ALA A 490 -8.82 29.11 18.92
CA ALA A 490 -9.43 30.28 19.54
C ALA A 490 -9.84 30.03 21.00
N ASP A 491 -10.27 28.80 21.31
CA ASP A 491 -10.63 28.35 22.66
C ASP A 491 -9.69 27.22 23.11
N LYS A 492 -8.79 27.54 24.05
CA LYS A 492 -7.81 26.61 24.62
C LYS A 492 -8.45 25.51 25.46
N ALA A 493 -9.60 25.78 26.09
CA ALA A 493 -10.33 24.76 26.85
C ALA A 493 -10.98 23.74 25.89
N ALA A 494 -11.52 24.22 24.76
CA ALA A 494 -12.05 23.34 23.71
C ALA A 494 -10.95 22.46 23.10
N TYR A 495 -9.77 23.04 22.82
CA TYR A 495 -8.59 22.29 22.38
C TYR A 495 -8.25 21.16 23.36
N LYS A 496 -8.11 21.50 24.65
CA LYS A 496 -7.74 20.53 25.70
C LYS A 496 -8.76 19.41 25.83
N ALA A 497 -10.06 19.73 25.79
CA ALA A 497 -11.11 18.73 25.83
C ALA A 497 -11.02 17.76 24.63
N LYS A 498 -10.81 18.29 23.42
CA LYS A 498 -10.70 17.47 22.21
C LYS A 498 -9.44 16.61 22.18
N ALA A 499 -8.33 17.14 22.67
CA ALA A 499 -7.08 16.39 22.77
C ALA A 499 -7.19 15.23 23.78
N ILE A 500 -7.91 15.40 24.89
CA ILE A 500 -8.21 14.31 25.85
C ILE A 500 -9.14 13.27 25.22
N GLU A 501 -10.15 13.69 24.45
CA GLU A 501 -11.03 12.77 23.71
C GLU A 501 -10.21 11.89 22.76
N LEU A 502 -9.34 12.48 21.93
CA LEU A 502 -8.48 11.71 21.03
C LEU A 502 -7.51 10.81 21.80
N ALA A 503 -6.90 11.28 22.89
CA ALA A 503 -6.03 10.46 23.73
C ALA A 503 -6.74 9.19 24.25
N ASN A 504 -8.01 9.32 24.66
CA ASN A 504 -8.84 8.18 25.05
C ASN A 504 -9.13 7.25 23.86
N GLU A 505 -9.42 7.76 22.66
CA GLU A 505 -9.59 6.93 21.46
C GLU A 505 -8.33 6.10 21.15
N PHE A 506 -7.14 6.69 21.29
CA PHE A 506 -5.87 5.96 21.16
C PHE A 506 -5.77 4.83 22.18
N LYS A 507 -6.06 5.12 23.47
CA LYS A 507 -6.01 4.11 24.55
C LYS A 507 -7.01 3.00 24.33
N GLU A 508 -8.25 3.31 23.96
CA GLU A 508 -9.29 2.32 23.65
C GLU A 508 -8.90 1.45 22.45
N ASN A 509 -8.40 2.05 21.36
CA ASN A 509 -7.90 1.30 20.22
C ASN A 509 -6.75 0.35 20.60
N PHE A 510 -5.87 0.77 21.51
CA PHE A 510 -4.69 -0.02 21.87
C PHE A 510 -5.00 -1.27 22.69
N LYS A 511 -6.14 -1.32 23.39
CA LYS A 511 -6.57 -2.50 24.18
C LYS A 511 -6.67 -3.81 23.38
N LYS A 512 -6.78 -3.73 22.04
CA LYS A 512 -6.84 -4.91 21.17
C LYS A 512 -5.48 -5.60 20.99
N PHE A 513 -4.38 -4.98 21.42
CA PHE A 513 -3.03 -5.53 21.29
C PHE A 513 -2.61 -6.20 22.60
N GLU A 514 -2.92 -7.48 22.74
CA GLU A 514 -2.65 -8.25 23.96
C GLU A 514 -1.20 -8.71 24.08
N SER A 515 -0.49 -8.83 22.95
CA SER A 515 0.88 -9.38 22.86
C SER A 515 1.99 -8.33 22.93
N VAL A 516 1.65 -7.06 23.17
CA VAL A 516 2.60 -5.93 23.13
C VAL A 516 3.23 -5.68 24.51
N SER A 517 4.51 -5.30 24.54
CA SER A 517 5.22 -5.04 25.80
C SER A 517 4.63 -3.86 26.59
N GLU A 518 4.73 -3.93 27.93
CA GLU A 518 4.28 -2.85 28.81
C GLU A 518 5.02 -1.53 28.55
N ASP A 519 6.27 -1.58 28.10
CA ASP A 519 7.05 -0.38 27.77
C ASP A 519 6.43 0.40 26.62
N ILE A 520 5.94 -0.28 25.57
CA ILE A 520 5.27 0.38 24.44
C ILE A 520 3.99 1.07 24.92
N ILE A 521 3.25 0.44 25.83
CA ILE A 521 2.00 1.01 26.39
C ILE A 521 2.32 2.24 27.26
N ASN A 522 3.23 2.10 28.22
CA ASN A 522 3.48 3.08 29.27
C ASN A 522 4.32 4.27 28.79
N LEU A 523 5.28 4.03 27.88
CA LEU A 523 6.20 5.06 27.38
C LEU A 523 5.79 5.59 26.00
N GLY A 524 5.06 4.78 25.21
CA GLY A 524 4.66 5.13 23.86
C GLY A 524 3.28 5.78 23.74
N GLY A 525 2.36 5.51 24.68
CA GLY A 525 0.98 6.00 24.62
C GLY A 525 0.79 7.44 25.13
N PRO A 526 -0.43 8.00 24.95
CA PRO A 526 -0.78 9.30 25.54
C PRO A 526 -0.71 9.29 27.07
N ILE A 527 -0.26 10.40 27.65
CA ILE A 527 -0.06 10.57 29.10
C ILE A 527 -1.41 10.71 29.83
N ALA A 528 -2.30 11.58 29.30
CA ALA A 528 -3.53 12.00 29.97
C ALA A 528 -4.58 10.90 30.08
#